data_AF-A0A4R2RNJ5-F1
#
_entry.id   AF-A0A4R2RNJ5-F1
#
_cell.length_a   1.000
_cell.length_b   1.000
_cell.length_c   1.000
_cell.angle_alpha   90.00
_cell.angle_beta   90.00
_cell.angle_gamma   90.00
#
_symmetry.space_group_name_H-M   'P 1'
#
loop_
_entity.id
_entity.type
_entity.pdbx_description
1 polymer ?
#
loop_
_entity_poly.entity_id
_entity_poly.type
_entity_poly.pdbx_seq_one_letter_code
_entity_poly.pdbx_strand_id
1 'polypeptide(L)'
;MKVAGLAAAVLVVIGVASPAAAQRTGDQVRVVLKFVKRAAGAGVRFDPATCAACSPITDANWNADNDRETVIALWIPRMRTLELGFDHGAANVRRVILEGGDVPFNREGNRLTVAMPPVAAEAVTAAEVATHIVEPGMVLRFEHADPARRAGVYAQGLFPAVQRAAANALEFAQREVVRELGLGEWVERNHLGRIQIMGFDTNAPHDHRDAPPHIHMHLRWPDNTGTQIGHYYIGEDGLLSHNVVGVKGSGAPQHRFGRGQPFTTVAPDGRAIYTHRITPEGWLELGRAGAAPCVIRPSGNGGFAAGASVACPGMAPRRIAVADDLAAGVLTVDTDTVREVFRYDRDTGALLSPSAVPVPPPSVFVNDG
;
A
#
# COMPACT_ATOMS: atom_id res chain seq x y z
N MET A 1 38.11 76.44 -20.22
CA MET A 1 37.31 75.78 -19.17
C MET A 1 36.33 74.82 -19.83
N LYS A 2 36.52 73.53 -19.53
CA LYS A 2 35.62 72.35 -19.60
C LYS A 2 34.67 72.17 -20.79
N VAL A 3 35.06 71.21 -21.64
CA VAL A 3 34.24 70.37 -22.52
C VAL A 3 33.60 69.25 -21.69
N ALA A 4 32.35 68.88 -21.96
CA ALA A 4 31.76 67.63 -21.47
C ALA A 4 30.88 67.00 -22.56
N GLY A 5 31.28 65.80 -23.00
CA GLY A 5 30.57 64.97 -23.98
C GLY A 5 29.66 63.94 -23.30
N LEU A 6 28.52 63.67 -23.94
CA LEU A 6 27.61 62.57 -23.60
C LEU A 6 28.12 61.26 -24.21
N ALA A 7 28.19 60.20 -23.41
CA ALA A 7 28.32 58.82 -23.87
C ALA A 7 27.05 58.05 -23.51
N ALA A 8 26.42 57.42 -24.51
CA ALA A 8 25.30 56.51 -24.34
C ALA A 8 25.81 55.07 -24.18
N ALA A 9 25.44 54.40 -23.10
CA ALA A 9 25.74 52.99 -22.86
C ALA A 9 24.56 52.11 -23.30
N VAL A 10 24.80 51.21 -24.26
CA VAL A 10 23.88 50.17 -24.69
C VAL A 10 24.06 48.96 -23.77
N LEU A 11 23.04 48.60 -23.00
CA LEU A 11 23.00 47.34 -22.25
C LEU A 11 22.50 46.21 -23.15
N VAL A 12 23.38 45.24 -23.42
CA VAL A 12 23.01 43.96 -24.04
C VAL A 12 22.61 43.00 -22.93
N VAL A 13 21.32 42.64 -22.88
CA VAL A 13 20.82 41.57 -22.00
C VAL A 13 20.99 40.24 -22.74
N ILE A 14 21.96 39.44 -22.32
CA ILE A 14 22.10 38.05 -22.76
C ILE A 14 21.08 37.24 -21.96
N GLY A 15 19.97 36.89 -22.61
CA GLY A 15 18.98 35.97 -22.06
C GLY A 15 19.56 34.57 -21.95
N VAL A 16 19.78 34.10 -20.73
CA VAL A 16 20.11 32.70 -20.46
C VAL A 16 18.82 31.91 -20.68
N ALA A 17 18.76 31.16 -21.77
CA ALA A 17 17.65 30.24 -22.02
C ALA A 17 17.71 29.12 -20.98
N SER A 18 16.82 29.16 -19.99
CA SER A 18 16.52 28.00 -19.15
C SER A 18 16.13 26.83 -20.06
N PRO A 19 16.65 25.61 -19.85
CA PRO A 19 16.18 24.45 -20.60
C PRO A 19 14.69 24.31 -20.35
N ALA A 20 13.91 24.35 -21.43
CA ALA A 20 12.49 24.09 -21.39
C ALA A 20 12.29 22.71 -20.75
N ALA A 21 11.69 22.68 -19.56
CA ALA A 21 11.07 21.47 -19.06
C ALA A 21 10.08 21.02 -20.14
N ALA A 22 10.40 19.91 -20.81
CA ALA A 22 9.56 19.37 -21.86
C ALA A 22 8.14 19.24 -21.31
N GLN A 23 7.22 20.00 -21.88
CA GLN A 23 5.81 19.96 -21.60
C GLN A 23 5.33 18.56 -22.00
N ARG A 24 5.29 17.64 -21.04
CA ARG A 24 4.80 16.26 -21.23
C ARG A 24 3.34 16.35 -21.66
N THR A 25 3.06 15.89 -22.87
CA THR A 25 1.71 15.90 -23.44
C THR A 25 0.81 14.95 -22.66
N GLY A 26 -0.48 15.28 -22.51
CA GLY A 26 -1.47 14.44 -21.82
C GLY A 26 -1.79 13.09 -22.49
N ASP A 27 -0.89 12.60 -23.36
CA ASP A 27 -1.02 11.38 -24.16
C ASP A 27 -0.06 10.27 -23.69
N GLN A 28 0.63 10.46 -22.56
CA GLN A 28 1.44 9.43 -21.91
C GLN A 28 0.87 9.05 -20.54
N VAL A 29 1.13 7.81 -20.13
CA VAL A 29 0.81 7.26 -18.80
C VAL A 29 2.04 6.60 -18.20
N ARG A 30 2.17 6.59 -16.86
CA ARG A 30 3.22 5.81 -16.20
C ARG A 30 2.77 4.37 -16.05
N VAL A 31 3.72 3.49 -16.28
CA VAL A 31 3.56 2.05 -16.12
C VAL A 31 4.75 1.49 -15.36
N VAL A 32 4.48 0.60 -14.41
CA VAL A 32 5.50 -0.16 -13.70
C VAL A 32 5.39 -1.62 -14.12
N LEU A 33 6.49 -2.17 -14.60
CA LEU A 33 6.64 -3.58 -14.94
C LEU A 33 7.55 -4.26 -13.92
N LYS A 34 7.08 -5.39 -13.37
CA LYS A 34 7.87 -6.25 -12.49
C LYS A 34 8.26 -7.52 -13.25
N PHE A 35 9.56 -7.75 -13.36
CA PHE A 35 10.18 -8.92 -13.98
C PHE A 35 10.65 -9.87 -12.90
N VAL A 36 9.89 -10.93 -12.65
CA VAL A 36 10.23 -11.92 -11.61
C VAL A 36 11.35 -12.82 -12.12
N LYS A 37 12.39 -12.97 -11.31
CA LYS A 37 13.57 -13.77 -11.64
C LYS A 37 13.36 -15.25 -11.28
N ARG A 38 14.04 -16.14 -12.02
CA ARG A 38 14.12 -17.58 -11.72
C ARG A 38 15.08 -17.86 -10.58
N ALA A 39 16.16 -17.09 -10.53
CA ALA A 39 17.19 -17.12 -9.50
C ALA A 39 17.84 -15.74 -9.34
N ALA A 40 18.59 -15.54 -8.26
CA ALA A 40 19.43 -14.36 -8.09
C ALA A 40 20.36 -14.18 -9.30
N GLY A 41 20.58 -12.93 -9.73
CA GLY A 41 21.39 -12.62 -10.90
C GLY A 41 20.98 -11.33 -11.60
N ALA A 42 21.52 -11.13 -12.80
CA ALA A 42 21.31 -9.91 -13.58
C ALA A 42 19.82 -9.66 -13.87
N GLY A 43 19.41 -8.42 -13.65
CA GLY A 43 18.12 -7.90 -14.09
C GLY A 43 18.05 -7.58 -15.57
N VAL A 44 16.84 -7.29 -16.04
CA VAL A 44 16.58 -6.80 -17.40
C VAL A 44 16.74 -5.29 -17.48
N ARG A 45 16.93 -4.76 -18.69
CA ARG A 45 16.98 -3.33 -18.99
C ARG A 45 16.12 -3.02 -20.19
N PHE A 46 15.37 -1.92 -20.15
CA PHE A 46 14.55 -1.48 -21.28
C PHE A 46 15.41 -1.11 -22.50
N ASP A 47 15.03 -1.60 -23.68
CA ASP A 47 15.62 -1.24 -24.98
C ASP A 47 14.80 -0.08 -25.60
N PRO A 48 15.29 1.17 -25.55
CA PRO A 48 14.57 2.33 -26.08
C PRO A 48 14.36 2.27 -27.60
N ALA A 49 15.09 1.42 -28.33
CA ALA A 49 14.89 1.26 -29.77
C ALA A 49 13.52 0.61 -30.10
N THR A 50 12.90 -0.08 -29.14
CA THR A 50 11.59 -0.73 -29.33
C THR A 50 10.40 0.20 -29.21
N CYS A 51 10.56 1.36 -28.56
CA CYS A 51 9.53 2.37 -28.47
C CYS A 51 10.16 3.75 -28.32
N ALA A 52 10.34 4.44 -29.44
CA ALA A 52 10.92 5.79 -29.47
C ALA A 52 10.09 6.84 -28.69
N ALA A 53 8.80 6.58 -28.50
CA ALA A 53 7.89 7.44 -27.72
C ALA A 53 7.81 7.05 -26.23
N CYS A 54 8.54 6.02 -25.80
CA CYS A 54 8.61 5.57 -24.42
C CYS A 54 9.88 6.11 -23.76
N SER A 55 9.85 6.33 -22.44
CA SER A 55 11.05 6.75 -21.71
C SER A 55 11.09 6.17 -20.29
N PRO A 56 12.26 5.78 -19.77
CA PRO A 56 12.40 5.37 -18.38
C PRO A 56 12.07 6.49 -17.40
N ILE A 57 11.38 6.14 -16.32
CA ILE A 57 11.25 7.00 -15.14
C ILE A 57 12.50 6.75 -14.31
N THR A 58 13.21 7.81 -13.93
CA THR A 58 14.51 7.70 -13.21
C THR A 58 14.44 8.22 -11.78
N ASP A 59 13.25 8.63 -11.34
CA ASP A 59 12.98 9.07 -9.98
C ASP A 59 13.29 7.95 -8.96
N ALA A 60 13.72 8.33 -7.76
CA ALA A 60 14.08 7.37 -6.71
C ALA A 60 12.89 6.47 -6.35
N ASN A 61 13.16 5.20 -6.03
CA ASN A 61 12.15 4.20 -5.62
C ASN A 61 11.09 3.83 -6.70
N TRP A 62 11.23 4.31 -7.94
CA TRP A 62 10.39 3.86 -9.06
C TRP A 62 10.92 2.61 -9.76
N ASN A 63 12.20 2.30 -9.57
CA ASN A 63 12.87 1.13 -10.14
C ASN A 63 13.61 0.39 -9.04
N ALA A 64 13.74 -0.92 -9.20
CA ALA A 64 14.47 -1.78 -8.28
C ALA A 64 15.12 -2.94 -9.03
N ASP A 65 16.25 -3.42 -8.54
CA ASP A 65 16.84 -4.67 -8.99
C ASP A 65 17.36 -5.43 -7.77
N ASN A 66 16.72 -6.54 -7.43
CA ASN A 66 17.08 -7.38 -6.28
C ASN A 66 17.11 -8.87 -6.70
N ASP A 67 17.36 -9.78 -5.78
CA ASP A 67 17.50 -11.21 -6.10
C ASP A 67 16.19 -11.86 -6.60
N ARG A 68 15.03 -11.27 -6.29
CA ARG A 68 13.70 -11.80 -6.66
C ARG A 68 13.20 -11.22 -7.97
N GLU A 69 13.48 -9.95 -8.25
CA GLU A 69 12.84 -9.23 -9.34
C GLU A 69 13.63 -7.99 -9.81
N THR A 70 13.30 -7.56 -11.02
CA THR A 70 13.64 -6.24 -11.54
C THR A 70 12.33 -5.46 -11.74
N VAL A 71 12.23 -4.26 -11.19
CA VAL A 71 11.11 -3.34 -11.38
C VAL A 71 11.57 -2.20 -12.27
N ILE A 72 10.84 -1.97 -13.36
CA ILE A 72 11.13 -0.90 -14.33
C ILE A 72 9.88 -0.05 -14.52
N ALA A 73 10.02 1.25 -14.30
CA ALA A 73 8.98 2.23 -14.53
C ALA A 73 9.23 3.00 -15.83
N LEU A 74 8.19 3.14 -16.66
CA LEU A 74 8.25 3.77 -17.98
C LEU A 74 7.10 4.78 -18.14
N TRP A 75 7.36 5.88 -18.83
CA TRP A 75 6.33 6.63 -19.54
C TRP A 75 6.07 5.94 -20.88
N ILE A 76 4.81 5.61 -21.17
CA ILE A 76 4.41 5.02 -22.46
C ILE A 76 3.25 5.79 -23.08
N PRO A 77 3.06 5.73 -24.42
CA PRO A 77 1.87 6.26 -25.07
C PRO A 77 0.58 5.63 -24.55
N ARG A 78 -0.40 6.47 -24.20
CA ARG A 78 -1.71 6.06 -23.69
C ARG A 78 -2.51 5.33 -24.76
N MET A 79 -3.25 4.29 -24.36
CA MET A 79 -4.16 3.54 -25.23
C MET A 79 -3.51 2.99 -26.52
N ARG A 80 -2.24 2.58 -26.45
CA ARG A 80 -1.53 1.89 -27.53
C ARG A 80 -1.15 0.47 -27.12
N THR A 81 -1.31 -0.46 -28.05
CA THR A 81 -0.67 -1.78 -27.95
C THR A 81 0.80 -1.64 -28.35
N LEU A 82 1.72 -2.09 -27.52
CA LEU A 82 3.17 -1.92 -27.73
C LEU A 82 3.88 -3.26 -27.58
N GLU A 83 4.97 -3.43 -28.32
CA GLU A 83 5.95 -4.49 -28.07
C GLU A 83 7.20 -3.85 -27.49
N LEU A 84 7.39 -3.99 -26.17
CA LEU A 84 8.52 -3.40 -25.47
C LEU A 84 9.65 -4.43 -25.38
N GLY A 85 10.83 -4.05 -25.86
CA GLY A 85 12.04 -4.86 -25.76
C GLY A 85 12.78 -4.60 -24.47
N PHE A 86 13.35 -5.66 -23.92
CA PHE A 86 14.25 -5.62 -22.80
C PHE A 86 15.43 -6.55 -23.06
N ASP A 87 16.63 -6.07 -22.75
CA ASP A 87 17.87 -6.80 -22.93
C ASP A 87 18.52 -7.09 -21.57
N HIS A 88 19.50 -8.00 -21.60
CA HIS A 88 20.20 -8.53 -20.42
C HIS A 88 19.27 -9.32 -19.50
N GLY A 89 19.76 -10.43 -18.93
CA GLY A 89 18.99 -11.19 -17.93
C GLY A 89 17.68 -11.82 -18.45
N ALA A 90 17.34 -11.73 -19.74
CA ALA A 90 16.09 -12.24 -20.32
C ALA A 90 15.87 -13.74 -20.02
N ALA A 91 16.94 -14.54 -20.07
CA ALA A 91 16.89 -15.96 -19.73
C ALA A 91 16.45 -16.21 -18.27
N ASN A 92 16.76 -15.28 -17.37
CA ASN A 92 16.42 -15.34 -15.94
C ASN A 92 14.98 -14.89 -15.64
N VAL A 93 14.24 -14.32 -16.60
CA VAL A 93 12.84 -13.93 -16.36
C VAL A 93 11.93 -15.15 -16.35
N ARG A 94 11.12 -15.25 -15.28
CA ARG A 94 10.06 -16.26 -15.10
C ARG A 94 8.69 -15.70 -15.42
N ARG A 95 8.41 -14.46 -15.01
CA ARG A 95 7.13 -13.77 -15.17
C ARG A 95 7.35 -12.29 -15.43
N VAL A 96 6.40 -11.66 -16.11
CA VAL A 96 6.30 -10.20 -16.25
C VAL A 96 4.94 -9.80 -15.73
N ILE A 97 4.91 -8.86 -14.80
CA ILE A 97 3.70 -8.44 -14.08
C ILE A 97 3.43 -6.97 -14.37
N LEU A 98 2.15 -6.67 -14.63
CA LEU A 98 1.57 -5.34 -14.72
C LEU A 98 0.37 -5.28 -13.79
N GLU A 99 0.31 -4.27 -12.93
CA GLU A 99 -0.65 -4.23 -11.81
C GLU A 99 -0.56 -5.55 -11.01
N GLY A 100 -1.67 -6.29 -10.87
CA GLY A 100 -1.69 -7.61 -10.22
C GLY A 100 -1.63 -8.80 -11.18
N GLY A 101 -1.45 -8.59 -12.49
CA GLY A 101 -1.62 -9.63 -13.51
C GLY A 101 -0.38 -9.94 -14.33
N ASP A 102 -0.29 -11.18 -14.83
CA ASP A 102 0.76 -11.60 -15.76
C ASP A 102 0.54 -10.98 -17.16
N VAL A 103 1.63 -10.48 -17.76
CA VAL A 103 1.67 -9.98 -19.14
C VAL A 103 2.43 -10.97 -20.02
N PRO A 104 1.90 -11.33 -21.20
CA PRO A 104 2.60 -12.20 -22.12
C PRO A 104 3.95 -11.61 -22.57
N PHE A 105 4.95 -12.49 -22.70
CA PHE A 105 6.26 -12.12 -23.19
C PHE A 105 6.90 -13.27 -23.97
N ASN A 106 7.74 -12.91 -24.94
CA ASN A 106 8.53 -13.83 -25.73
C ASN A 106 10.02 -13.64 -25.44
N ARG A 107 10.81 -14.71 -25.59
CA ARG A 107 12.27 -14.69 -25.40
C ARG A 107 12.94 -15.21 -26.65
N GLU A 108 13.82 -14.39 -27.22
CA GLU A 108 14.63 -14.72 -28.39
C GLU A 108 16.11 -14.42 -28.07
N GLY A 109 16.89 -15.47 -27.81
CA GLY A 109 18.26 -15.31 -27.33
C GLY A 109 18.32 -14.54 -26.00
N ASN A 110 19.00 -13.39 -26.01
CA ASN A 110 19.14 -12.52 -24.84
C ASN A 110 18.11 -11.36 -24.80
N ARG A 111 17.18 -11.33 -25.76
CA ARG A 111 16.14 -10.31 -25.87
C ARG A 111 14.82 -10.85 -25.34
N LEU A 112 14.13 -10.01 -24.58
CA LEU A 112 12.80 -10.23 -24.04
C LEU A 112 11.86 -9.22 -24.71
N THR A 113 10.76 -9.67 -25.29
CA THR A 113 9.72 -8.79 -25.83
C THR A 113 8.45 -8.95 -25.00
N VAL A 114 7.97 -7.87 -24.41
CA VAL A 114 6.74 -7.85 -23.60
C VAL A 114 5.61 -7.24 -24.43
N ALA A 115 4.49 -7.97 -24.54
CA ALA A 115 3.31 -7.54 -25.27
C ALA A 115 2.41 -6.69 -24.36
N MET A 116 2.57 -5.37 -24.40
CA MET A 116 1.82 -4.44 -23.57
C MET A 116 0.41 -4.20 -24.12
N PRO A 117 -0.64 -4.37 -23.29
CA PRO A 117 -1.99 -3.99 -23.68
C PRO A 117 -2.15 -2.46 -23.74
N PRO A 118 -3.20 -1.94 -24.40
CA PRO A 118 -3.57 -0.54 -24.29
C PRO A 118 -3.84 -0.13 -22.83
N VAL A 119 -3.02 0.77 -22.31
CA VAL A 119 -3.15 1.27 -20.94
C VAL A 119 -3.85 2.64 -20.95
N ALA A 120 -5.02 2.72 -20.31
CA ALA A 120 -5.88 3.90 -20.28
C ALA A 120 -5.52 4.90 -19.17
N ALA A 121 -4.85 4.47 -18.11
CA ALA A 121 -4.53 5.28 -16.94
C ALA A 121 -3.24 4.74 -16.31
N GLU A 122 -2.70 5.45 -15.34
CA GLU A 122 -1.54 5.01 -14.57
C GLU A 122 -1.69 3.56 -14.10
N ALA A 123 -0.66 2.74 -14.39
CA ALA A 123 -0.62 1.33 -14.02
C ALA A 123 0.68 1.05 -13.25
N VAL A 124 0.70 1.45 -11.98
CA VAL A 124 1.92 1.58 -11.15
C VAL A 124 1.99 0.58 -9.98
N THR A 125 0.97 -0.25 -9.76
CA THR A 125 0.89 -1.08 -8.54
C THR A 125 1.73 -2.36 -8.60
N ALA A 126 2.36 -2.66 -9.74
CA ALA A 126 3.09 -3.92 -9.93
C ALA A 126 4.20 -4.16 -8.91
N ALA A 127 4.77 -3.12 -8.31
CA ALA A 127 5.80 -3.22 -7.28
C ALA A 127 5.25 -3.46 -5.86
N GLU A 128 3.96 -3.25 -5.64
CA GLU A 128 3.28 -3.53 -4.37
C GLU A 128 3.18 -5.05 -4.14
N VAL A 129 3.23 -5.46 -2.87
CA VAL A 129 3.10 -6.87 -2.47
C VAL A 129 2.20 -6.93 -1.24
N ALA A 130 0.90 -6.92 -1.51
CA ALA A 130 -0.13 -6.78 -0.49
C ALA A 130 -1.31 -7.73 -0.71
N THR A 131 -1.74 -8.43 0.34
CA THR A 131 -2.96 -9.24 0.32
C THR A 131 -4.16 -8.39 0.71
N HIS A 132 -5.21 -8.40 -0.10
CA HIS A 132 -6.47 -7.73 0.22
C HIS A 132 -7.52 -8.73 0.73
N ILE A 133 -7.94 -8.59 1.98
CA ILE A 133 -9.03 -9.35 2.60
C ILE A 133 -10.24 -8.43 2.67
N VAL A 134 -11.30 -8.78 1.94
CA VAL A 134 -12.50 -7.94 1.78
C VAL A 134 -13.66 -8.53 2.57
N GLU A 135 -14.31 -7.68 3.35
CA GLU A 135 -15.50 -7.99 4.14
C GLU A 135 -16.56 -6.89 3.95
N PRO A 136 -17.82 -7.11 4.36
CA PRO A 136 -18.86 -6.09 4.30
C PRO A 136 -18.38 -4.75 4.88
N GLY A 137 -18.31 -3.72 4.03
CA GLY A 137 -17.86 -2.37 4.39
C GLY A 137 -16.42 -2.23 4.90
N MET A 138 -15.57 -3.24 4.76
CA MET A 138 -14.19 -3.23 5.26
C MET A 138 -13.21 -3.90 4.27
N VAL A 139 -12.00 -3.33 4.16
CA VAL A 139 -10.87 -3.94 3.45
C VAL A 139 -9.66 -3.91 4.37
N LEU A 140 -9.06 -5.07 4.61
CA LEU A 140 -7.74 -5.18 5.19
C LEU A 140 -6.72 -5.37 4.06
N ARG A 141 -5.79 -4.42 3.90
CA ARG A 141 -4.64 -4.51 2.99
C ARG A 141 -3.41 -4.89 3.82
N PHE A 142 -3.04 -6.16 3.77
CA PHE A 142 -1.94 -6.72 4.54
C PHE A 142 -0.63 -6.58 3.77
N GLU A 143 0.30 -5.77 4.29
CA GLU A 143 1.63 -5.63 3.69
C GLU A 143 2.57 -6.76 4.12
N HIS A 144 3.10 -7.50 3.14
CA HIS A 144 3.98 -8.63 3.40
C HIS A 144 5.40 -8.21 3.81
N ALA A 145 5.82 -6.96 3.56
CA ALA A 145 7.10 -6.38 3.98
C ALA A 145 8.31 -7.34 3.85
N ASP A 146 8.51 -7.90 2.66
CA ASP A 146 9.58 -8.86 2.40
C ASP A 146 10.97 -8.17 2.55
N PRO A 147 11.86 -8.64 3.44
CA PRO A 147 13.20 -8.06 3.60
C PRO A 147 14.04 -8.04 2.31
N ALA A 148 13.78 -8.96 1.37
CA ALA A 148 14.45 -8.98 0.08
C ALA A 148 14.02 -7.83 -0.86
N ARG A 149 12.89 -7.18 -0.56
CA ARG A 149 12.30 -6.08 -1.35
C ARG A 149 12.44 -4.72 -0.67
N ARG A 150 13.18 -4.62 0.43
CA ARG A 150 13.33 -3.37 1.20
C ARG A 150 13.90 -2.23 0.32
N ALA A 151 13.33 -1.04 0.45
CA ALA A 151 13.76 0.16 -0.28
C ALA A 151 13.49 1.43 0.55
N GLY A 152 13.76 2.61 -0.04
CA GLY A 152 13.56 3.90 0.61
C GLY A 152 14.26 3.97 1.98
N VAL A 153 13.53 4.43 3.01
CA VAL A 153 14.03 4.57 4.39
C VAL A 153 14.49 3.23 4.98
N TYR A 154 13.92 2.11 4.53
CA TYR A 154 14.23 0.77 5.04
C TYR A 154 15.28 0.02 4.21
N ALA A 155 15.86 0.66 3.18
CA ALA A 155 16.86 0.03 2.32
C ALA A 155 18.12 -0.44 3.08
N GLN A 156 18.44 0.23 4.19
CA GLN A 156 19.62 -0.02 5.01
C GLN A 156 19.25 -0.07 6.50
N GLY A 157 20.19 -0.55 7.32
CA GLY A 157 20.00 -0.68 8.77
C GLY A 157 19.23 -1.93 9.18
N LEU A 158 18.79 -1.92 10.44
CA LEU A 158 18.01 -3.00 11.03
C LEU A 158 16.61 -3.04 10.43
N PHE A 159 16.20 -4.22 9.99
CA PHE A 159 14.83 -4.43 9.53
C PHE A 159 13.86 -4.30 10.72
N PRO A 160 12.73 -3.59 10.60
CA PRO A 160 11.80 -3.32 11.70
C PRO A 160 10.93 -4.54 12.03
N ALA A 161 11.57 -5.66 12.39
CA ALA A 161 10.92 -6.96 12.57
C ALA A 161 9.88 -6.93 13.71
N VAL A 162 10.20 -6.28 14.84
CA VAL A 162 9.29 -6.13 15.98
C VAL A 162 8.06 -5.33 15.56
N GLN A 163 8.25 -4.19 14.89
CA GLN A 163 7.17 -3.33 14.46
C GLN A 163 6.31 -3.99 13.38
N ARG A 164 6.92 -4.79 12.48
CA ARG A 164 6.18 -5.56 11.47
C ARG A 164 5.32 -6.65 12.12
N ALA A 165 5.86 -7.41 13.06
CA ALA A 165 5.09 -8.40 13.81
C ALA A 165 3.95 -7.73 14.63
N ALA A 166 4.22 -6.58 15.25
CA ALA A 166 3.22 -5.78 15.94
C ALA A 166 2.11 -5.29 15.00
N ALA A 167 2.46 -4.77 13.82
CA ALA A 167 1.51 -4.33 12.81
C ALA A 167 0.61 -5.48 12.36
N ASN A 168 1.18 -6.66 12.08
CA ASN A 168 0.40 -7.85 11.71
C ASN A 168 -0.67 -8.18 12.76
N ALA A 169 -0.29 -8.22 14.05
CA ALA A 169 -1.22 -8.51 15.12
C ALA A 169 -2.29 -7.42 15.30
N LEU A 170 -1.89 -6.15 15.19
CA LEU A 170 -2.79 -5.00 15.34
C LEU A 170 -3.82 -4.90 14.21
N GLU A 171 -3.42 -5.13 12.96
CA GLU A 171 -4.33 -5.12 11.80
C GLU A 171 -5.45 -6.15 11.97
N PHE A 172 -5.10 -7.39 12.33
CA PHE A 172 -6.11 -8.42 12.57
C PHE A 172 -6.91 -8.18 13.85
N ALA A 173 -6.32 -7.59 14.89
CA ALA A 173 -7.07 -7.19 16.08
C ALA A 173 -8.10 -6.08 15.80
N GLN A 174 -7.77 -5.10 14.96
CA GLN A 174 -8.73 -4.09 14.51
C GLN A 174 -9.84 -4.72 13.65
N ARG A 175 -9.50 -5.66 12.77
CA ARG A 175 -10.50 -6.43 12.00
C ARG A 175 -11.46 -7.18 12.91
N GLU A 176 -10.97 -7.85 13.95
CA GLU A 176 -11.84 -8.55 14.91
C GLU A 176 -12.76 -7.58 15.66
N VAL A 177 -12.27 -6.39 16.07
CA VAL A 177 -13.15 -5.36 16.64
C VAL A 177 -14.19 -4.86 15.64
N VAL A 178 -13.82 -4.67 14.37
CA VAL A 178 -14.77 -4.26 13.31
C VAL A 178 -15.88 -5.29 13.11
N ARG A 179 -15.53 -6.58 13.09
CA ARG A 179 -16.48 -7.70 13.01
C ARG A 179 -17.40 -7.73 14.22
N GLU A 180 -16.82 -7.74 15.41
CA GLU A 180 -17.53 -7.88 16.67
C GLU A 180 -18.51 -6.73 16.92
N LEU A 181 -18.14 -5.51 16.53
CA LEU A 181 -19.00 -4.34 16.68
C LEU A 181 -19.93 -4.11 15.47
N GLY A 182 -19.86 -4.95 14.42
CA GLY A 182 -20.62 -4.79 13.18
C GLY A 182 -20.37 -3.44 12.48
N LEU A 183 -19.17 -2.88 12.61
CA LEU A 183 -18.84 -1.54 12.10
C LEU A 183 -18.83 -1.50 10.58
N GLY A 184 -18.25 -2.52 9.94
CA GLY A 184 -18.15 -2.63 8.48
C GLY A 184 -19.54 -2.68 7.83
N GLU A 185 -20.37 -3.65 8.24
CA GLU A 185 -21.76 -3.79 7.77
C GLU A 185 -22.58 -2.52 7.97
N TRP A 186 -22.39 -1.82 9.09
CA TRP A 186 -23.10 -0.58 9.35
C TRP A 186 -22.66 0.53 8.41
N VAL A 187 -21.36 0.71 8.18
CA VAL A 187 -20.81 1.70 7.24
C VAL A 187 -21.31 1.42 5.82
N GLU A 188 -21.31 0.16 5.39
CA GLU A 188 -21.77 -0.26 4.06
C GLU A 188 -23.26 -0.02 3.86
N ARG A 189 -24.11 -0.48 4.79
CA ARG A 189 -25.56 -0.27 4.72
C ARG A 189 -25.98 1.19 4.68
N ASN A 190 -25.15 2.08 5.25
CA ASN A 190 -25.41 3.52 5.27
C ASN A 190 -24.64 4.26 4.15
N HIS A 191 -23.96 3.56 3.25
CA HIS A 191 -23.20 4.14 2.14
C HIS A 191 -22.16 5.19 2.55
N LEU A 192 -21.53 5.02 3.72
CA LEU A 192 -20.61 6.02 4.29
C LEU A 192 -19.17 5.88 3.79
N GLY A 193 -18.88 4.87 2.98
CA GLY A 193 -17.56 4.54 2.48
C GLY A 193 -17.15 3.11 2.83
N ARG A 194 -15.86 2.91 3.10
CA ARG A 194 -15.31 1.62 3.55
C ARG A 194 -14.24 1.83 4.61
N ILE A 195 -14.24 0.99 5.63
CA ILE A 195 -13.15 0.94 6.62
C ILE A 195 -11.93 0.30 5.95
N GLN A 196 -10.78 0.97 5.98
CA GLN A 196 -9.52 0.42 5.51
C GLN A 196 -8.58 0.22 6.70
N ILE A 197 -8.06 -0.99 6.82
CA ILE A 197 -7.04 -1.38 7.81
C ILE A 197 -5.80 -1.79 7.02
N MET A 198 -4.64 -1.24 7.37
CA MET A 198 -3.41 -1.48 6.63
C MET A 198 -2.19 -1.41 7.55
N GLY A 199 -1.17 -2.18 7.24
CA GLY A 199 0.17 -2.05 7.81
C GLY A 199 0.97 -0.95 7.13
N PHE A 200 2.29 -1.00 7.32
CA PHE A 200 3.23 -0.12 6.62
C PHE A 200 4.09 -0.88 5.60
N ASP A 201 4.43 -0.21 4.51
CA ASP A 201 5.28 -0.69 3.43
C ASP A 201 6.78 -0.52 3.73
N THR A 202 7.58 -1.56 3.45
CA THR A 202 9.06 -1.48 3.56
C THR A 202 9.77 -1.38 2.20
N ASN A 203 9.04 -1.54 1.11
CA ASN A 203 9.55 -1.58 -0.27
C ASN A 203 9.38 -0.24 -1.03
N ALA A 204 8.85 0.80 -0.37
CA ALA A 204 8.68 2.16 -0.91
C ALA A 204 8.18 2.21 -2.36
N PRO A 205 7.10 1.49 -2.72
CA PRO A 205 6.67 1.37 -4.10
C PRO A 205 6.32 2.78 -4.62
N HIS A 206 6.78 3.13 -5.83
CA HIS A 206 6.48 4.42 -6.49
C HIS A 206 6.76 5.66 -5.62
N ASP A 207 7.82 5.59 -4.80
CA ASP A 207 8.22 6.63 -3.84
C ASP A 207 7.23 6.87 -2.68
N HIS A 208 6.34 5.91 -2.43
CA HIS A 208 5.48 5.91 -1.24
C HIS A 208 6.34 5.76 0.03
N ARG A 209 6.52 6.87 0.75
CA ARG A 209 7.30 6.89 1.99
C ARG A 209 6.44 6.53 3.19
N ASP A 210 6.50 5.27 3.57
CA ASP A 210 5.70 4.72 4.66
C ASP A 210 6.51 4.51 5.96
N ALA A 211 7.04 5.63 6.48
CA ALA A 211 7.96 5.62 7.62
C ALA A 211 7.73 6.83 8.54
N PRO A 212 8.00 6.73 9.86
CA PRO A 212 8.40 5.51 10.62
C PRO A 212 7.32 4.41 10.69
N PRO A 213 7.60 3.20 11.23
CA PRO A 213 6.62 2.11 11.31
C PRO A 213 5.31 2.49 12.00
N HIS A 214 4.18 2.14 11.39
CA HIS A 214 2.84 2.40 11.91
C HIS A 214 1.80 1.46 11.30
N ILE A 215 0.57 1.53 11.80
CA ILE A 215 -0.62 0.95 11.14
C ILE A 215 -1.63 2.05 10.83
N HIS A 216 -2.57 1.72 9.95
CA HIS A 216 -3.69 2.56 9.61
C HIS A 216 -5.00 1.88 9.98
N MET A 217 -5.94 2.69 10.47
CA MET A 217 -7.36 2.40 10.33
C MET A 217 -8.09 3.70 10.04
N HIS A 218 -8.82 3.75 8.92
CA HIS A 218 -9.57 4.93 8.50
C HIS A 218 -10.85 4.56 7.76
N LEU A 219 -11.82 5.48 7.76
CA LEU A 219 -13.02 5.38 6.94
C LEU A 219 -12.71 6.10 5.63
N ARG A 220 -12.42 5.34 4.57
CA ARG A 220 -12.25 5.89 3.24
C ARG A 220 -13.61 6.36 2.73
N TRP A 221 -13.74 7.66 2.55
CA TRP A 221 -14.94 8.27 1.98
C TRP A 221 -15.09 7.89 0.50
N PRO A 222 -16.32 7.85 -0.06
CA PRO A 222 -16.54 7.46 -1.46
C PRO A 222 -15.66 8.20 -2.47
N ASP A 223 -15.55 9.53 -2.34
CA ASP A 223 -14.73 10.38 -3.22
C ASP A 223 -13.30 10.58 -2.72
N ASN A 224 -12.93 9.90 -1.63
CA ASN A 224 -11.62 9.94 -0.96
C ASN A 224 -11.23 11.29 -0.32
N THR A 225 -11.67 12.41 -0.88
CA THR A 225 -11.52 13.76 -0.31
C THR A 225 -12.25 13.84 1.02
N GLY A 226 -11.60 14.38 2.05
CA GLY A 226 -12.12 14.45 3.43
C GLY A 226 -11.84 13.21 4.29
N THR A 227 -11.34 12.12 3.71
CA THR A 227 -10.91 10.92 4.45
C THR A 227 -9.88 11.30 5.50
N GLN A 228 -10.14 10.97 6.77
CA GLN A 228 -9.20 11.15 7.87
C GLN A 228 -8.33 9.91 8.02
N ILE A 229 -7.05 10.00 7.64
CA ILE A 229 -6.12 8.87 7.65
C ILE A 229 -5.29 8.94 8.94
N GLY A 230 -5.57 8.02 9.87
CA GLY A 230 -4.76 7.83 11.07
C GLY A 230 -3.51 6.99 10.80
N HIS A 231 -2.40 7.39 11.39
CA HIS A 231 -1.10 6.73 11.36
C HIS A 231 -0.70 6.45 12.81
N TYR A 232 -0.95 5.22 13.29
CA TYR A 232 -0.67 4.83 14.67
C TYR A 232 0.74 4.25 14.77
N TYR A 233 1.68 5.06 15.27
CA TYR A 233 3.11 4.74 15.27
C TYR A 233 3.50 3.70 16.31
N ILE A 234 4.30 2.73 15.89
CA ILE A 234 4.76 1.60 16.69
C ILE A 234 6.21 1.84 17.13
N GLY A 235 6.46 1.76 18.44
CA GLY A 235 7.79 1.86 19.02
C GLY A 235 8.64 0.60 18.83
N GLU A 236 9.92 0.67 19.19
CA GLU A 236 10.83 -0.47 19.19
C GLU A 236 10.44 -1.57 20.19
N ASP A 237 9.62 -1.22 21.19
CA ASP A 237 9.01 -2.13 22.15
C ASP A 237 7.75 -2.84 21.61
N GLY A 238 7.34 -2.55 20.38
CA GLY A 238 6.13 -3.08 19.77
C GLY A 238 4.83 -2.48 20.32
N LEU A 239 4.89 -1.36 21.03
CA LEU A 239 3.72 -0.66 21.59
C LEU A 239 3.39 0.62 20.80
N LEU A 240 2.14 1.06 20.89
CA LEU A 240 1.71 2.29 20.23
C LEU A 240 2.18 3.52 21.01
N SER A 241 2.68 4.52 20.30
CA SER A 241 3.21 5.75 20.90
C SER A 241 2.28 6.95 20.71
N HIS A 242 1.78 7.14 19.49
CA HIS A 242 0.90 8.25 19.13
C HIS A 242 0.23 7.97 17.78
N ASN A 243 -0.80 8.74 17.47
CA ASN A 243 -1.47 8.77 16.18
C ASN A 243 -1.21 10.13 15.50
N VAL A 244 -0.98 10.13 14.19
CA VAL A 244 -1.01 11.36 13.38
C VAL A 244 -2.12 11.23 12.34
N VAL A 245 -3.00 12.21 12.30
CA VAL A 245 -4.16 12.22 11.38
C VAL A 245 -4.00 13.32 10.36
N GLY A 246 -3.98 12.92 9.09
CA GLY A 246 -4.14 13.84 7.96
C GLY A 246 -5.54 13.74 7.37
N VAL A 247 -6.03 14.83 6.78
CA VAL A 247 -7.30 14.85 6.05
C VAL A 247 -7.00 14.95 4.56
N LYS A 248 -7.39 13.93 3.80
CA LYS A 248 -7.08 13.86 2.37
C LYS A 248 -7.77 14.98 1.59
N GLY A 249 -7.04 15.63 0.69
CA GLY A 249 -7.56 16.76 -0.10
C GLY A 249 -7.73 18.05 0.69
N SER A 250 -7.35 18.06 1.97
CA SER A 250 -7.27 19.26 2.79
C SER A 250 -5.84 19.79 2.82
N GLY A 251 -5.68 21.10 2.73
CA GLY A 251 -4.40 21.77 3.03
C GLY A 251 -4.15 21.95 4.53
N ALA A 252 -5.06 21.46 5.39
CA ALA A 252 -4.92 21.57 6.83
C ALA A 252 -3.70 20.79 7.33
N PRO A 253 -2.95 21.31 8.31
CA PRO A 253 -1.88 20.57 8.97
C PRO A 253 -2.39 19.27 9.57
N GLN A 254 -1.52 18.25 9.56
CA GLN A 254 -1.80 17.00 10.28
C GLN A 254 -1.89 17.25 11.79
N HIS A 255 -2.76 16.51 12.47
CA HIS A 255 -2.94 16.60 13.92
C HIS A 255 -2.36 15.38 14.63
N ARG A 256 -1.65 15.61 15.73
CA ARG A 256 -1.02 14.56 16.54
C ARG A 256 -1.83 14.31 17.81
N PHE A 257 -2.17 13.04 18.04
CA PHE A 257 -2.84 12.55 19.24
C PHE A 257 -1.89 11.62 20.00
N GLY A 258 -1.47 12.02 21.19
CA GLY A 258 -0.65 11.20 22.09
C GLY A 258 -1.46 10.13 22.83
N ARG A 259 -0.79 9.35 23.68
CA ARG A 259 -1.45 8.43 24.62
C ARG A 259 -2.46 9.19 25.50
N GLY A 260 -3.62 8.57 25.71
CA GLY A 260 -4.77 9.12 26.43
C GLY A 260 -5.66 10.05 25.60
N GLN A 261 -5.20 10.54 24.44
CA GLN A 261 -5.99 11.44 23.61
C GLN A 261 -6.86 10.65 22.62
N PRO A 262 -8.19 10.86 22.61
CA PRO A 262 -9.06 10.19 21.66
C PRO A 262 -9.01 10.87 20.29
N PHE A 263 -9.09 10.08 19.24
CA PHE A 263 -9.38 10.51 17.89
C PHE A 263 -10.67 9.83 17.41
N THR A 264 -11.64 10.62 16.95
CA THR A 264 -12.91 10.12 16.43
C THR A 264 -12.97 10.31 14.93
N THR A 265 -13.16 9.22 14.21
CA THR A 265 -13.38 9.27 12.77
C THR A 265 -14.82 9.66 12.47
N VAL A 266 -14.99 10.63 11.58
CA VAL A 266 -16.30 11.08 11.10
C VAL A 266 -16.59 10.64 9.66
N ALA A 267 -17.86 10.39 9.37
CA ALA A 267 -18.38 10.11 8.04
C ALA A 267 -18.52 11.39 7.19
N PRO A 268 -18.78 11.26 5.87
CA PRO A 268 -18.99 12.41 4.99
C PRO A 268 -20.12 13.35 5.44
N ASP A 269 -21.12 12.82 6.16
CA ASP A 269 -22.25 13.56 6.73
C ASP A 269 -21.91 14.26 8.07
N GLY A 270 -20.66 14.18 8.53
CA GLY A 270 -20.18 14.76 9.78
C GLY A 270 -20.48 13.93 11.03
N ARG A 271 -21.18 12.79 10.90
CA ARG A 271 -21.50 11.91 12.04
C ARG A 271 -20.25 11.19 12.53
N ALA A 272 -20.11 11.10 13.85
CA ALA A 272 -19.07 10.30 14.48
C ALA A 272 -19.35 8.80 14.31
N ILE A 273 -18.33 8.03 13.91
CA ILE A 273 -18.47 6.60 13.56
C ILE A 273 -17.81 5.73 14.61
N TYR A 274 -16.50 5.87 14.77
CA TYR A 274 -15.73 5.15 15.78
C TYR A 274 -14.65 6.04 16.37
N THR A 275 -14.25 5.72 17.59
CA THR A 275 -13.20 6.42 18.33
C THR A 275 -12.06 5.46 18.60
N HIS A 276 -10.86 5.95 18.35
CA HIS A 276 -9.60 5.33 18.74
C HIS A 276 -9.00 6.10 19.92
N ARG A 277 -8.36 5.39 20.84
CA ARG A 277 -7.50 6.00 21.86
C ARG A 277 -6.34 5.06 22.16
N ILE A 278 -5.12 5.58 22.11
CA ILE A 278 -3.96 4.82 22.60
C ILE A 278 -3.94 4.97 24.12
N THR A 279 -3.91 3.90 24.89
CA THR A 279 -3.88 3.97 26.37
C THR A 279 -2.51 4.46 26.88
N PRO A 280 -2.36 4.88 28.15
CA PRO A 280 -1.05 5.22 28.73
C PRO A 280 0.01 4.12 28.58
N GLU A 281 -0.41 2.86 28.59
CA GLU A 281 0.42 1.66 28.42
C GLU A 281 0.83 1.43 26.95
N GLY A 282 0.23 2.15 25.99
CA GLY A 282 0.48 1.95 24.56
C GLY A 282 -0.40 0.87 23.90
N TRP A 283 -1.52 0.52 24.54
CA TRP A 283 -2.56 -0.35 23.97
C TRP A 283 -3.52 0.46 23.11
N LEU A 284 -4.43 -0.20 22.40
CA LEU A 284 -5.42 0.47 21.56
C LEU A 284 -6.83 0.21 22.09
N GLU A 285 -7.58 1.28 22.32
CA GLU A 285 -9.02 1.22 22.48
C GLU A 285 -9.69 1.63 21.17
N LEU A 286 -10.67 0.83 20.75
CA LEU A 286 -11.44 1.03 19.54
C LEU A 286 -12.90 0.68 19.81
N GLY A 287 -13.81 1.60 19.49
CA GLY A 287 -15.24 1.36 19.64
C GLY A 287 -16.11 2.31 18.83
N ARG A 288 -17.41 2.02 18.78
CA ARG A 288 -18.40 2.96 18.26
C ARG A 288 -18.29 4.29 19.02
N ALA A 289 -18.41 5.40 18.30
CA ALA A 289 -18.32 6.72 18.92
C ALA A 289 -19.41 6.87 20.01
N GLY A 290 -18.99 7.27 21.21
CA GLY A 290 -19.88 7.44 22.38
C GLY A 290 -20.27 6.15 23.11
N ALA A 291 -19.79 4.98 22.67
CA ALA A 291 -20.01 3.71 23.37
C ALA A 291 -18.75 3.25 24.12
N ALA A 292 -18.91 2.27 25.02
CA ALA A 292 -17.77 1.61 25.65
C ALA A 292 -16.90 0.92 24.57
N PRO A 293 -15.57 1.15 24.55
CA PRO A 293 -14.71 0.59 23.52
C PRO A 293 -14.34 -0.86 23.81
N CYS A 294 -13.91 -1.57 22.77
CA CYS A 294 -13.07 -2.74 22.94
C CYS A 294 -11.64 -2.31 23.28
N VAL A 295 -10.93 -3.14 24.05
CA VAL A 295 -9.52 -2.96 24.38
C VAL A 295 -8.70 -4.01 23.65
N ILE A 296 -7.73 -3.56 22.87
CA ILE A 296 -6.73 -4.37 22.18
C ILE A 296 -5.41 -4.23 22.93
N ARG A 297 -4.95 -5.30 23.58
CA ARG A 297 -3.71 -5.34 24.38
C ARG A 297 -2.72 -6.38 23.84
N PRO A 298 -1.41 -6.25 24.09
CA PRO A 298 -0.43 -7.29 23.81
C PRO A 298 -0.75 -8.62 24.51
N SER A 299 -0.44 -9.73 23.85
CA SER A 299 -0.62 -11.08 24.43
C SER A 299 0.55 -11.54 25.30
N GLY A 300 1.68 -10.84 25.30
CA GLY A 300 2.87 -11.21 26.06
C GLY A 300 3.91 -10.10 26.15
N ASN A 301 5.11 -10.48 26.59
CA ASN A 301 6.26 -9.57 26.64
C ASN A 301 6.73 -9.23 25.21
N GLY A 302 7.18 -7.99 24.99
CA GLY A 302 7.61 -7.51 23.66
C GLY A 302 6.51 -6.81 22.84
N GLY A 303 5.47 -6.30 23.51
CA GLY A 303 4.39 -5.56 22.86
C GLY A 303 3.56 -6.42 21.91
N PHE A 304 2.97 -5.80 20.89
CA PHE A 304 2.09 -6.49 19.95
C PHE A 304 2.80 -7.50 19.05
N ALA A 305 4.14 -7.51 19.02
CA ALA A 305 4.91 -8.54 18.31
C ALA A 305 4.67 -9.95 18.87
N ALA A 306 4.26 -10.07 20.12
CA ALA A 306 3.85 -11.33 20.75
C ALA A 306 2.40 -11.75 20.44
N GLY A 307 1.69 -11.00 19.57
CA GLY A 307 0.27 -11.15 19.32
C GLY A 307 -0.59 -10.16 20.13
N ALA A 308 -1.90 -10.24 19.93
CA ALA A 308 -2.86 -9.34 20.54
C ALA A 308 -3.99 -10.09 21.26
N SER A 309 -4.62 -9.42 22.22
CA SER A 309 -5.85 -9.87 22.86
C SER A 309 -6.90 -8.76 22.76
N VAL A 310 -8.08 -9.11 22.27
CA VAL A 310 -9.21 -8.19 22.08
C VAL A 310 -10.26 -8.50 23.13
N ALA A 311 -10.60 -7.51 23.96
CA ALA A 311 -11.66 -7.61 24.96
C ALA A 311 -12.71 -6.53 24.69
N CYS A 312 -13.90 -6.95 24.25
CA CYS A 312 -15.04 -6.07 24.01
C CYS A 312 -16.04 -6.14 25.18
N PRO A 313 -16.84 -5.07 25.42
CA PRO A 313 -17.84 -5.07 26.49
C PRO A 313 -18.80 -6.26 26.40
N GLY A 314 -18.94 -7.00 27.50
CA GLY A 314 -19.84 -8.15 27.59
C GLY A 314 -19.32 -9.44 26.93
N MET A 315 -18.07 -9.48 26.47
CA MET A 315 -17.52 -10.61 25.72
C MET A 315 -16.21 -11.12 26.30
N ALA A 316 -15.99 -12.43 26.12
CA ALA A 316 -14.74 -13.06 26.51
C ALA A 316 -13.57 -12.49 25.67
N PRO A 317 -12.39 -12.23 26.27
CA PRO A 317 -11.24 -11.80 25.51
C PRO A 317 -10.80 -12.85 24.50
N ARG A 318 -10.59 -12.45 23.24
CA ARG A 318 -10.07 -13.30 22.18
C ARG A 318 -8.58 -13.09 22.01
N ARG A 319 -7.80 -14.15 21.80
CA ARG A 319 -6.38 -14.07 21.47
C ARG A 319 -6.18 -14.18 19.98
N ILE A 320 -5.31 -13.33 19.44
CA ILE A 320 -4.98 -13.23 18.03
C ILE A 320 -3.48 -13.43 17.87
N ALA A 321 -3.10 -14.39 17.04
CA ALA A 321 -1.73 -14.60 16.58
C ALA A 321 -1.70 -14.63 15.06
N VAL A 322 -0.70 -14.00 14.46
CA VAL A 322 -0.57 -13.85 13.01
C VAL A 322 0.82 -14.28 12.61
N ALA A 323 0.91 -15.15 11.60
CA ALA A 323 2.17 -15.60 11.02
C ALA A 323 2.10 -15.48 9.50
N ASP A 324 3.11 -14.85 8.91
CA ASP A 324 3.25 -14.70 7.46
C ASP A 324 4.49 -15.46 6.98
N ASP A 325 4.26 -16.57 6.27
CA ASP A 325 5.29 -17.34 5.60
C ASP A 325 5.47 -16.82 4.17
N LEU A 326 6.37 -15.85 4.02
CA LEU A 326 6.75 -15.23 2.75
C LEU A 326 7.31 -16.23 1.73
N ALA A 327 7.94 -17.31 2.21
CA ALA A 327 8.53 -18.32 1.35
C ALA A 327 7.45 -19.24 0.79
N ALA A 328 6.44 -19.59 1.58
CA ALA A 328 5.31 -20.41 1.14
C ALA A 328 4.17 -19.62 0.49
N GLY A 329 4.09 -18.31 0.72
CA GLY A 329 2.94 -17.51 0.30
C GLY A 329 1.71 -17.81 1.15
N VAL A 330 1.89 -17.95 2.46
CA VAL A 330 0.84 -18.37 3.39
C VAL A 330 0.77 -17.44 4.61
N LEU A 331 -0.37 -16.77 4.77
CA LEU A 331 -0.72 -16.00 5.95
C LEU A 331 -1.68 -16.82 6.81
N THR A 332 -1.31 -17.05 8.07
CA THR A 332 -2.11 -17.78 9.06
C THR A 332 -2.54 -16.83 10.17
N VAL A 333 -3.82 -16.87 10.52
CA VAL A 333 -4.40 -16.07 11.59
C VAL A 333 -5.13 -17.02 12.53
N ASP A 334 -4.67 -17.06 13.78
CA ASP A 334 -5.28 -17.84 14.85
C ASP A 334 -6.06 -16.90 15.76
N THR A 335 -7.38 -17.10 15.84
CA THR A 335 -8.30 -16.42 16.76
C THR A 335 -8.94 -17.45 17.68
N ASP A 336 -8.40 -17.61 18.88
CA ASP A 336 -8.73 -18.67 19.84
C ASP A 336 -8.78 -20.07 19.21
N THR A 337 -9.98 -20.61 18.93
CA THR A 337 -10.19 -21.94 18.35
C THR A 337 -10.33 -21.92 16.82
N VAL A 338 -10.34 -20.74 16.20
CA VAL A 338 -10.49 -20.58 14.75
C VAL A 338 -9.12 -20.31 14.14
N ARG A 339 -8.81 -21.02 13.06
CA ARG A 339 -7.62 -20.79 12.23
C ARG A 339 -8.05 -20.42 10.81
N GLU A 340 -7.74 -19.19 10.40
CA GLU A 340 -7.88 -18.73 9.01
C GLU A 340 -6.53 -18.90 8.29
N VAL A 341 -6.55 -19.43 7.05
CA VAL A 341 -5.34 -19.62 6.22
C VAL A 341 -5.55 -19.00 4.85
N PHE A 342 -4.81 -17.93 4.57
CA PHE A 342 -4.81 -17.21 3.31
C PHE A 342 -3.58 -17.61 2.50
N ARG A 343 -3.80 -18.15 1.29
CA ARG A 343 -2.74 -18.37 0.31
C ARG A 343 -2.70 -17.20 -0.64
N TYR A 344 -1.50 -16.73 -0.96
CA TYR A 344 -1.30 -15.60 -1.85
C TYR A 344 -0.14 -15.85 -2.81
N ASP A 345 -0.15 -15.13 -3.94
CA ASP A 345 0.95 -15.12 -4.89
C ASP A 345 2.13 -14.32 -4.30
N ARG A 346 3.27 -14.96 -4.10
CA ARG A 346 4.47 -14.36 -3.46
C ARG A 346 5.11 -13.21 -4.25
N ASP A 347 4.77 -13.08 -5.53
CA ASP A 347 5.30 -12.05 -6.41
C ASP A 347 4.44 -10.78 -6.41
N THR A 348 3.13 -10.91 -6.15
CA THR A 348 2.15 -9.80 -6.22
C THR A 348 1.40 -9.54 -4.90
N GLY A 349 1.39 -10.48 -3.97
CA GLY A 349 0.49 -10.49 -2.81
C GLY A 349 -0.96 -10.84 -3.15
N ALA A 350 -1.29 -11.16 -4.42
CA ALA A 350 -2.67 -11.44 -4.81
C ALA A 350 -3.22 -12.66 -4.07
N LEU A 351 -4.39 -12.52 -3.45
CA LEU A 351 -5.04 -13.60 -2.72
C LEU A 351 -5.45 -14.73 -3.69
N LEU A 352 -5.00 -15.95 -3.40
CA LEU A 352 -5.31 -17.18 -4.14
C LEU A 352 -6.40 -18.02 -3.45
N SER A 353 -6.56 -17.85 -2.13
CA SER A 353 -7.67 -18.47 -1.40
C SER A 353 -9.02 -17.88 -1.84
N PRO A 354 -10.10 -18.68 -1.89
CA PRO A 354 -11.45 -18.17 -2.16
C PRO A 354 -11.85 -17.09 -1.15
N SER A 355 -12.34 -15.96 -1.64
CA SER A 355 -12.81 -14.83 -0.82
C SER A 355 -14.34 -14.72 -0.76
N ALA A 356 -15.06 -15.50 -1.58
CA ALA A 356 -16.51 -15.55 -1.60
C ALA A 356 -17.00 -16.97 -1.87
N VAL A 357 -18.21 -17.27 -1.41
CA VAL A 357 -18.91 -18.48 -1.84
C VAL A 357 -19.11 -18.39 -3.35
N PRO A 358 -18.78 -19.44 -4.14
CA PRO A 358 -19.05 -19.46 -5.56
C PRO A 358 -20.51 -19.11 -5.82
N VAL A 359 -20.76 -18.17 -6.73
CA VAL A 359 -22.13 -17.84 -7.15
C VAL A 359 -22.72 -19.12 -7.75
N PRO A 360 -23.87 -19.62 -7.24
CA PRO A 360 -24.48 -20.79 -7.83
C PRO A 360 -24.78 -20.51 -9.31
N PRO A 361 -24.70 -21.52 -10.19
CA PRO A 361 -25.18 -21.34 -11.55
C PRO A 361 -26.64 -20.87 -11.52
N PRO A 362 -27.13 -20.19 -12.59
CA PRO A 362 -28.53 -19.79 -12.67
C PRO A 362 -29.43 -20.98 -12.34
N SER A 363 -30.11 -20.92 -11.20
CA SER A 363 -30.99 -21.98 -10.72
C SER A 363 -32.43 -21.58 -10.98
N VAL A 364 -33.23 -22.52 -11.50
CA VAL A 364 -34.70 -22.41 -11.60
C VAL A 364 -35.39 -22.58 -10.24
N PHE A 365 -34.67 -22.45 -9.13
CA PHE A 365 -35.27 -22.41 -7.81
C PHE A 365 -36.08 -21.12 -7.65
N VAL A 366 -37.37 -21.22 -7.97
CA VAL A 366 -38.41 -20.30 -7.50
C VAL A 366 -38.64 -20.66 -6.04
N ASN A 367 -38.47 -19.69 -5.15
CA ASN A 367 -38.79 -19.87 -3.74
C ASN A 367 -40.33 -19.85 -3.63
N ASP A 368 -40.97 -21.01 -3.81
CA ASP A 368 -42.39 -21.20 -3.53
C ASP A 368 -42.55 -21.40 -2.02
N GLY A 369 -42.61 -20.29 -1.27
CA GLY A 369 -42.83 -20.28 0.18
C GLY A 369 -42.89 -18.88 0.75
#